data_AF-A0A077MDL9-F1
#
_entry.id   AF-A0A077MDL9-F1
#
_cell.length_a   1.000
_cell.length_b   1.000
_cell.length_c   1.000
_cell.angle_alpha   90.00
_cell.angle_beta   90.00
_cell.angle_gamma   90.00
#
_symmetry.space_group_name_H-M   'P 1'
#
loop_
_entity.id
_entity.type
_entity.pdbx_description
1 polymer ?
#
loop_
_entity_poly.entity_id
_entity_poly.type
_entity_poly.pdbx_seq_one_letter_code
_entity_poly.pdbx_strand_id
1 'polypeptide(L)'
;MEDWALIRRLAADGVAKAEIARKLGISRTTVVKAVASSGPPKYERAASATSFTPFESRVRALLAETLGMPATVIAERVGWSGSIRWFRDNVNRVRADHQPIDPADRLSWSAGDVAQCDLWFPPRKILLEDGTRTLLPVLVIMCAHSRFEVPPGPWRHRQFGSRCRRSGRSTTGSSVRERSGSSKRPRSRSRRLPVTSA
;
A
#
# COMPACT_ATOMS: atom_id res chain seq x y z
N MET A 1 18.77 -27.43 15.80
CA MET A 1 17.42 -28.05 15.87
C MET A 1 17.55 -29.57 15.97
N GLU A 2 18.48 -30.16 15.21
CA GLU A 2 18.82 -31.59 15.24
C GLU A 2 19.25 -32.10 16.63
N ASP A 3 19.95 -31.27 17.43
CA ASP A 3 20.43 -31.66 18.76
C ASP A 3 19.32 -32.04 19.75
N TRP A 4 18.16 -31.39 19.69
CA TRP A 4 17.04 -31.70 20.60
C TRP A 4 16.44 -33.08 20.32
N ALA A 5 16.24 -33.41 19.05
CA ALA A 5 15.70 -34.70 18.63
C ALA A 5 16.68 -35.83 18.97
N LEU A 6 17.98 -35.61 18.77
CA LEU A 6 19.03 -36.55 19.11
C LEU A 6 19.08 -36.85 20.62
N ILE A 7 18.99 -35.81 21.47
CA ILE A 7 18.93 -35.98 22.93
C ILE A 7 17.74 -36.84 23.34
N ARG A 8 16.55 -36.61 22.75
CA ARG A 8 15.35 -37.38 23.07
C ARG A 8 15.45 -38.83 22.61
N ARG A 9 16.01 -39.07 21.41
CA ARG A 9 16.25 -40.42 20.90
C ARG A 9 17.18 -41.20 21.81
N LEU A 10 18.35 -40.64 22.17
CA LEU A 10 19.30 -41.29 23.06
C LEU A 10 18.71 -41.58 24.44
N ALA A 11 17.86 -40.69 24.96
CA ALA A 11 17.14 -40.92 26.21
C ALA A 11 16.08 -42.03 26.10
N ALA A 12 15.41 -42.16 24.95
CA ALA A 12 14.46 -43.25 24.66
C ALA A 12 15.16 -44.60 24.49
N ASP A 13 16.37 -44.59 23.94
CA ASP A 13 17.26 -45.76 23.81
C ASP A 13 17.88 -46.20 25.16
N GLY A 14 17.50 -45.57 26.28
CA GLY A 14 17.91 -45.95 27.64
C GLY A 14 19.26 -45.37 28.10
N VAL A 15 19.88 -44.47 27.31
CA VAL A 15 21.18 -43.87 27.68
C VAL A 15 20.99 -42.91 28.86
N ALA A 16 21.85 -43.03 29.87
CA ALA A 16 21.81 -42.16 31.05
C ALA A 16 22.03 -40.69 30.67
N LYS A 17 21.26 -39.77 31.26
CA LYS A 17 21.31 -38.32 30.93
C LYS A 17 22.70 -37.69 31.12
N ALA A 18 23.49 -38.20 32.07
CA ALA A 18 24.87 -37.75 32.28
C ALA A 18 25.82 -38.21 31.15
N GLU A 19 25.57 -39.37 30.58
CA GLU A 19 26.34 -39.89 29.45
C GLU A 19 26.02 -39.13 28.16
N ILE A 20 24.74 -38.81 27.93
CA ILE A 20 24.31 -37.95 26.82
C ILE A 20 24.99 -36.57 26.91
N ALA A 21 25.05 -35.98 28.11
CA ALA A 21 25.71 -34.69 28.34
C ALA A 21 27.21 -34.74 28.00
N ARG A 22 27.92 -35.80 28.41
CA ARG A 22 29.34 -36.00 28.07
C ARG A 22 29.56 -36.19 26.57
N LYS A 23 28.76 -37.04 25.92
CA LYS A 23 28.87 -37.33 24.48
C LYS A 23 28.62 -36.11 23.60
N LEU A 24 27.68 -35.25 23.99
CA LEU A 24 27.27 -34.07 23.22
C LEU A 24 27.95 -32.77 23.67
N GLY A 25 28.79 -32.79 24.72
CA GLY A 25 29.48 -31.60 25.22
C GLY A 25 28.55 -30.51 25.79
N ILE A 26 27.36 -30.87 26.24
CA ILE A 26 26.34 -29.95 26.76
C ILE A 26 26.08 -30.17 28.25
N SER A 27 25.52 -29.16 28.91
CA SER A 27 25.21 -29.27 30.34
C SER A 27 24.14 -30.35 30.60
N ARG A 28 24.29 -31.08 31.72
CA ARG A 28 23.29 -32.06 32.17
C ARG A 28 21.91 -31.43 32.35
N THR A 29 21.84 -30.17 32.77
CA THR A 29 20.57 -29.44 32.95
C THR A 29 19.90 -29.15 31.61
N THR A 30 20.66 -28.87 30.55
CA THR A 30 20.13 -28.77 29.16
C THR A 30 19.55 -30.10 28.69
N VAL A 31 20.23 -31.22 28.93
CA VAL A 31 19.71 -32.57 28.58
C VAL A 31 18.39 -32.86 29.29
N VAL A 32 18.32 -32.60 30.59
CA VAL A 32 17.09 -32.78 31.37
C VAL A 32 15.94 -31.95 30.80
N LYS A 33 16.18 -30.66 30.49
CA LYS A 33 15.17 -29.77 29.89
C LYS A 33 14.73 -30.25 28.49
N ALA A 34 15.67 -30.70 27.65
CA ALA A 34 15.38 -31.19 26.31
C ALA A 34 14.52 -32.46 26.32
N VAL A 35 14.80 -33.40 27.25
CA VAL A 35 14.01 -34.63 27.42
C VAL A 35 12.60 -34.35 27.96
N ALA A 36 12.45 -33.36 28.87
CA ALA A 36 11.15 -32.97 29.41
C ALA A 36 10.29 -32.18 28.41
N SER A 37 10.91 -31.44 27.49
CA SER A 37 10.20 -30.61 26.50
C SER A 37 9.56 -31.45 25.39
N SER A 38 8.25 -31.28 25.18
CA SER A 38 7.47 -31.96 24.13
C SER A 38 7.80 -31.50 22.71
N GLY A 39 8.43 -30.33 22.55
CA GLY A 39 8.85 -29.78 21.27
C GLY A 39 10.28 -29.21 21.32
N PRO A 40 10.87 -28.87 20.16
CA PRO A 40 12.18 -28.26 20.10
C PRO A 40 12.19 -26.93 20.88
N PRO A 41 13.31 -26.58 21.52
CA PRO A 41 13.42 -25.32 22.24
C PRO A 41 13.17 -24.16 21.28
N LYS A 42 12.11 -23.40 21.56
CA LYS A 42 11.82 -22.13 20.88
C LYS A 42 12.46 -21.02 21.69
N TYR A 43 13.24 -20.18 21.02
CA TYR A 43 13.72 -18.96 21.64
C TYR A 43 12.56 -17.96 21.72
N GLU A 44 11.94 -17.89 22.89
CA GLU A 44 10.91 -16.90 23.18
C GLU A 44 11.47 -15.90 24.18
N ARG A 45 11.65 -14.66 23.72
CA ARG A 45 12.00 -13.53 24.58
C ARG A 45 10.74 -12.71 24.79
N ALA A 46 10.34 -12.52 26.04
CA ALA A 46 9.31 -11.55 26.38
C ALA A 46 9.75 -10.17 25.85
N ALA A 47 8.84 -9.45 25.17
CA ALA A 47 9.13 -8.13 24.66
C ALA A 47 9.49 -7.21 25.84
N SER A 48 10.77 -6.89 25.95
CA SER A 48 11.29 -5.98 26.97
C SER A 48 11.28 -4.57 26.41
N ALA A 49 11.07 -3.60 27.30
CA ALA A 49 11.24 -2.19 26.96
C ALA A 49 12.64 -2.01 26.37
N THR A 50 12.69 -1.47 25.15
CA THR A 50 13.95 -1.19 24.47
C THR A 50 14.35 0.26 24.73
N SER A 51 15.57 0.63 24.39
CA SER A 51 16.03 2.01 24.44
C SER A 51 15.14 2.99 23.64
N PHE A 52 14.32 2.52 22.70
CA PHE A 52 13.38 3.32 21.90
C PHE A 52 12.09 3.65 22.64
N THR A 53 11.67 2.80 23.59
CA THR A 53 10.38 2.91 24.26
C THR A 53 10.13 4.30 24.89
N PRO A 54 11.12 4.97 25.53
CA PRO A 54 10.95 6.33 26.06
C PRO A 54 10.80 7.43 25.00
N PHE A 55 11.13 7.16 23.74
CA PHE A 55 11.11 8.12 22.63
C PHE A 55 9.93 7.87 21.69
N GLU A 56 9.33 6.68 21.71
CA GLU A 56 8.31 6.25 20.76
C GLU A 56 7.11 7.20 20.68
N SER A 57 6.61 7.69 21.82
CA SER A 57 5.48 8.64 21.84
C SER A 57 5.80 9.96 21.13
N ARG A 58 7.01 10.51 21.36
CA ARG A 58 7.49 11.73 20.69
C ARG A 58 7.73 11.51 19.20
N VAL A 59 8.25 10.33 18.83
CA VAL A 59 8.41 9.95 17.41
C VAL A 59 7.06 9.86 16.71
N ARG A 60 6.06 9.23 17.34
CA ARG A 60 4.70 9.14 16.79
C ARG A 60 4.06 10.52 16.59
N ALA A 61 4.25 11.43 17.54
CA ALA A 61 3.76 12.81 17.41
C ALA A 61 4.38 13.53 16.19
N LEU A 62 5.70 13.43 16.02
CA LEU A 62 6.40 14.02 14.88
C LEU A 62 5.97 13.41 13.53
N LEU A 63 5.72 12.09 13.49
CA LEU A 63 5.25 11.41 12.28
C LEU A 63 3.79 11.70 11.95
N ALA A 64 2.95 11.96 12.96
CA ALA A 64 1.57 12.40 12.76
C ALA A 64 1.49 13.79 12.13
N GLU A 65 2.41 14.69 12.48
CA GLU A 65 2.53 16.00 11.84
C GLU A 65 3.14 15.92 10.43
N THR A 66 4.18 15.10 10.25
CA THR A 66 4.89 15.01 8.97
C THR A 66 5.50 13.62 8.78
N LEU A 67 4.80 12.75 8.03
CA LEU A 67 5.23 11.37 7.75
C LEU A 67 6.60 11.30 7.05
N GLY A 68 6.89 12.26 6.18
CA GLY A 68 8.11 12.33 5.38
C GLY A 68 9.37 12.77 6.14
N MET A 69 9.26 13.16 7.41
CA MET A 69 10.40 13.67 8.18
C MET A 69 11.52 12.63 8.27
N PRO A 70 12.78 12.93 7.86
CA PRO A 70 13.88 11.97 7.91
C PRO A 70 14.18 11.48 9.33
N ALA A 71 14.54 10.19 9.46
CA ALA A 71 14.80 9.59 10.77
C ALA A 71 15.97 10.26 11.52
N THR A 72 16.93 10.85 10.81
CA THR A 72 18.03 11.64 11.41
C THR A 72 17.51 12.91 12.09
N VAL A 73 16.61 13.63 11.43
CA VAL A 73 15.97 14.84 11.99
C VAL A 73 15.09 14.47 13.19
N ILE A 74 14.35 13.36 13.11
CA ILE A 74 13.56 12.85 14.24
C ILE A 74 14.50 12.52 15.41
N ALA A 75 15.64 11.86 15.16
CA ALA A 75 16.62 11.51 16.19
C ALA A 75 17.13 12.74 16.94
N GLU A 76 17.49 13.80 16.20
CA GLU A 76 17.92 15.08 16.79
C GLU A 76 16.83 15.71 17.66
N ARG A 77 15.59 15.79 17.14
CA ARG A 77 14.45 16.40 17.84
C ARG A 77 14.06 15.67 19.13
N VAL A 78 14.18 14.35 19.15
CA VAL A 78 13.87 13.57 20.35
C VAL A 78 15.05 13.43 21.32
N GLY A 79 16.23 13.95 20.94
CA GLY A 79 17.46 13.87 21.76
C GLY A 79 18.06 12.46 21.79
N TRP A 80 18.01 11.73 20.68
CA TRP A 80 18.55 10.38 20.59
C TRP A 80 20.08 10.38 20.53
N SER A 81 20.73 9.70 21.47
CA SER A 81 22.19 9.59 21.57
C SER A 81 22.76 8.22 21.17
N GLY A 82 21.90 7.26 20.81
CA GLY A 82 22.30 5.90 20.47
C GLY A 82 22.62 5.70 18.98
N SER A 83 22.68 4.43 18.57
CA SER A 83 22.91 4.07 17.15
C SER A 83 21.79 4.59 16.24
N ILE A 84 22.17 5.38 15.23
CA ILE A 84 21.23 5.92 14.24
C ILE A 84 20.58 4.84 13.37
N ARG A 85 21.32 3.75 13.08
CA ARG A 85 20.78 2.61 12.31
C ARG A 85 19.63 1.96 13.08
N TRP A 86 19.87 1.67 14.36
CA TRP A 86 18.86 1.06 15.22
C TRP A 86 17.64 1.96 15.42
N PHE A 87 17.86 3.28 15.55
CA PHE A 87 16.77 4.25 15.63
C PHE A 87 15.94 4.28 14.34
N ARG A 88 16.59 4.31 13.18
CA ARG A 88 15.94 4.29 11.87
C ARG A 88 15.06 3.05 11.68
N ASP A 89 15.53 1.88 12.11
CA ASP A 89 14.76 0.64 12.02
C ASP A 89 13.47 0.73 12.85
N ASN A 90 13.55 1.29 14.07
CA ASN A 90 12.37 1.50 14.91
C ASN A 90 11.42 2.58 14.35
N VAL A 91 11.95 3.68 13.81
CA VAL A 91 11.14 4.71 13.14
C VAL A 91 10.40 4.12 11.93
N ASN A 92 11.06 3.29 11.12
CA ASN A 92 10.43 2.65 9.97
C ASN A 92 9.29 1.72 10.38
N ARG A 93 9.44 0.99 11.50
CA ARG A 93 8.34 0.19 12.07
C ARG A 93 7.15 1.09 12.43
N VAL A 94 7.39 2.23 13.10
CA VAL A 94 6.31 3.17 13.48
C VAL A 94 5.66 3.82 12.26
N ARG A 95 6.43 4.12 11.20
CA ARG A 95 5.88 4.72 9.96
C ARG A 95 4.87 3.82 9.27
N ALA A 96 5.05 2.50 9.33
CA ALA A 96 4.10 1.56 8.74
C ALA A 96 2.68 1.76 9.32
N ASP A 97 2.57 2.11 10.60
CA ASP A 97 1.28 2.39 11.26
C ASP A 97 0.64 3.71 10.80
N HIS A 98 1.43 4.64 10.26
CA HIS A 98 1.00 5.98 9.86
C HIS A 98 0.86 6.17 8.34
N GLN A 99 1.22 5.16 7.55
CA GLN A 99 1.14 5.26 6.10
C GLN A 99 -0.32 5.29 5.65
N PRO A 100 -0.76 6.31 4.88
CA PRO A 100 -2.10 6.33 4.32
C PRO A 100 -2.34 5.07 3.50
N ILE A 101 -3.57 4.55 3.58
CA ILE A 101 -4.01 3.47 2.70
C ILE A 101 -3.84 3.98 1.26
N ASP A 102 -3.18 3.18 0.43
CA ASP A 102 -3.00 3.47 -0.98
C ASP A 102 -4.39 3.70 -1.61
N PRO A 103 -4.67 4.87 -2.21
CA PRO A 103 -5.95 5.14 -2.85
C PRO A 103 -6.21 4.22 -4.05
N ALA A 104 -5.21 3.45 -4.52
CA ALA A 104 -5.40 2.42 -5.53
C ALA A 104 -6.35 1.32 -5.02
N ASP A 105 -7.63 1.48 -5.34
CA ASP A 105 -8.64 0.47 -5.08
C ASP A 105 -8.48 -0.72 -6.05
N ARG A 106 -8.59 -1.95 -5.54
CA ARG A 106 -8.48 -3.15 -6.39
C ARG A 106 -9.83 -3.41 -7.06
N LEU A 107 -9.98 -2.88 -8.26
CA LEU A 107 -11.20 -3.02 -9.05
C LEU A 107 -11.19 -4.35 -9.85
N SER A 108 -12.29 -5.09 -9.79
CA SER A 108 -12.53 -6.29 -10.60
C SER A 108 -13.78 -6.09 -11.47
N TRP A 109 -13.64 -6.28 -12.78
CA TRP A 109 -14.73 -6.12 -13.77
C TRP A 109 -14.93 -7.42 -14.54
N SER A 110 -16.19 -7.77 -14.81
CA SER A 110 -16.55 -8.82 -15.76
C SER A 110 -16.47 -8.28 -17.20
N ALA A 111 -16.46 -9.18 -18.19
CA ALA A 111 -16.49 -8.78 -19.60
C ALA A 111 -17.73 -7.93 -19.90
N GLY A 112 -17.52 -6.72 -20.44
CA GLY A 112 -18.59 -5.79 -20.79
C GLY A 112 -19.09 -4.89 -19.64
N ASP A 113 -18.55 -4.99 -18.43
CA ASP A 113 -18.98 -4.15 -17.31
C ASP A 113 -18.54 -2.69 -17.46
N VAL A 114 -17.31 -2.47 -17.93
CA VAL A 114 -16.70 -1.15 -18.08
C VAL A 114 -15.85 -1.11 -19.36
N ALA A 115 -15.98 -0.02 -20.09
CA ALA A 115 -15.08 0.35 -21.18
C ALA A 115 -14.55 1.77 -20.93
N GLN A 116 -13.27 1.97 -21.19
CA GLN A 116 -12.65 3.29 -21.24
C GLN A 116 -12.87 3.87 -22.64
N CYS A 117 -13.46 5.06 -22.69
CA CYS A 117 -13.71 5.80 -23.92
C CYS A 117 -12.86 7.06 -23.89
N ASP A 118 -11.86 7.13 -24.76
CA ASP A 118 -10.96 8.27 -24.87
C ASP A 118 -11.07 8.93 -26.25
N LEU A 119 -10.80 10.23 -26.30
CA LEU A 119 -10.65 10.96 -27.54
C LEU A 119 -9.16 11.16 -27.82
N TRP A 120 -8.67 10.55 -28.91
CA TRP A 120 -7.33 10.79 -29.40
C TRP A 120 -7.35 11.82 -30.54
N PHE A 121 -6.54 12.85 -30.43
CA PHE A 121 -6.35 13.85 -31.48
C PHE A 121 -5.12 13.51 -32.32
N PRO A 122 -5.28 12.96 -33.54
CA PRO A 122 -4.15 12.64 -34.40
C PRO A 122 -3.43 13.92 -34.83
N PRO A 123 -2.09 13.92 -35.01
CA PRO A 123 -1.34 15.09 -35.46
C PRO A 123 -1.50 15.35 -36.98
N ARG A 124 -2.59 14.88 -37.60
CA ARG A 124 -2.87 15.04 -39.03
C ARG A 124 -4.32 15.45 -39.24
N LYS A 125 -4.52 16.42 -40.13
CA LYS A 125 -5.85 16.89 -40.53
C LYS A 125 -6.51 15.87 -41.44
N ILE A 126 -7.77 15.55 -41.16
CA ILE A 126 -8.62 14.64 -41.94
C ILE A 126 -9.38 15.48 -42.96
N LEU A 127 -9.44 15.01 -44.21
CA LEU A 127 -10.23 15.62 -45.27
C LEU A 127 -11.70 15.21 -45.10
N LEU A 128 -12.59 16.19 -45.10
CA LEU A 128 -14.03 15.99 -45.00
C LEU A 128 -14.70 16.06 -46.38
N GLU A 129 -15.94 15.61 -46.46
CA GLU A 129 -16.73 15.56 -47.70
C GLU A 129 -17.00 16.96 -48.28
N ASP A 130 -16.98 18.00 -47.45
CA ASP A 130 -17.10 19.41 -47.85
C ASP A 130 -15.77 20.01 -48.38
N GLY A 131 -14.72 19.19 -48.51
CA GLY A 131 -13.40 19.58 -48.97
C GLY A 131 -12.51 20.25 -47.91
N THR A 132 -13.01 20.45 -46.69
CA THR A 132 -12.24 21.06 -45.61
C THR A 132 -11.29 20.05 -44.94
N ARG A 133 -10.17 20.55 -44.39
CA ARG A 133 -9.20 19.75 -43.63
C ARG A 133 -9.15 20.21 -42.18
N THR A 134 -9.58 19.36 -41.27
CA THR A 134 -9.65 19.70 -39.84
C THR A 134 -9.09 18.57 -38.95
N LEU A 135 -8.72 18.92 -37.71
CA LEU A 135 -8.35 17.94 -36.70
C LEU A 135 -9.62 17.44 -36.03
N LEU A 136 -9.97 16.18 -36.27
CA LEU A 136 -11.10 15.53 -35.59
C LEU A 136 -10.58 14.56 -34.53
N PRO A 137 -11.19 14.54 -33.33
CA PRO A 137 -10.90 13.51 -32.36
C PRO A 137 -11.37 12.15 -32.86
N VAL A 138 -10.53 11.14 -32.71
CA VAL A 138 -10.86 9.73 -32.90
C VAL A 138 -11.32 9.18 -31.56
N LEU A 139 -12.53 8.64 -31.50
CA LEU A 139 -13.02 7.91 -30.33
C LEU A 139 -12.36 6.54 -30.27
N VAL A 140 -11.61 6.29 -29.20
CA VAL A 140 -10.98 5.00 -28.89
C VAL A 140 -11.75 4.37 -27.73
N ILE A 141 -12.20 3.13 -27.91
CA ILE A 141 -12.94 2.39 -26.88
C ILE A 141 -12.14 1.13 -26.52
N MET A 142 -11.78 0.99 -25.25
CA MET A 142 -11.04 -0.16 -24.72
C MET A 142 -11.82 -0.82 -23.59
N CYS A 143 -12.12 -2.11 -23.71
CA CYS A 143 -12.79 -2.87 -22.64
C CYS A 143 -11.83 -3.14 -21.48
N ALA A 144 -12.23 -2.83 -20.25
CA ALA A 144 -11.39 -3.02 -19.05
C ALA A 144 -11.12 -4.50 -18.71
N HIS A 145 -11.97 -5.40 -19.22
CA HIS A 145 -11.79 -6.85 -19.14
C HIS A 145 -12.02 -7.46 -20.53
N SER A 146 -10.93 -7.69 -21.26
CA SER A 146 -10.95 -8.28 -22.60
C SER A 146 -10.36 -9.69 -22.59
N ARG A 147 -10.95 -10.60 -21.81
CA ARG A 147 -10.75 -12.04 -22.03
C ARG A 147 -11.95 -12.61 -22.77
N PHE A 148 -12.21 -12.20 -24.03
CA PHE A 148 -13.03 -12.98 -24.97
C PHE A 148 -12.80 -12.59 -26.43
N GLU A 149 -12.74 -13.63 -27.27
CA GLU A 149 -13.08 -13.60 -28.69
C GLU A 149 -14.55 -13.21 -28.83
N VAL A 150 -14.84 -12.15 -29.60
CA VAL A 150 -16.21 -11.70 -29.87
C VAL A 150 -16.59 -12.21 -31.26
N PRO A 151 -17.53 -13.17 -31.39
CA PRO A 151 -18.09 -13.51 -32.70
C PRO A 151 -18.94 -12.34 -33.23
N PRO A 152 -18.95 -12.11 -34.56
CA PRO A 152 -19.66 -10.98 -35.15
C PRO A 152 -21.18 -11.17 -34.99
N GLY A 153 -21.78 -10.42 -34.08
CA GLY A 153 -23.23 -10.34 -33.89
C GLY A 153 -23.65 -8.91 -33.53
N PRO A 154 -24.88 -8.50 -33.85
CA PRO A 154 -25.32 -7.12 -33.66
C PRO A 154 -25.38 -6.79 -32.17
N TRP A 155 -24.61 -5.79 -31.76
CA TRP A 155 -24.57 -5.23 -30.41
C TRP A 155 -25.96 -4.68 -30.05
N ARG A 156 -26.80 -5.49 -29.39
CA ARG A 156 -28.02 -4.99 -28.76
C ARG A 156 -27.62 -4.12 -27.58
N HIS A 157 -28.29 -2.98 -27.43
CA HIS A 157 -28.31 -2.14 -26.22
C HIS A 157 -28.60 -3.01 -24.98
N ARG A 158 -27.58 -3.64 -24.39
CA ARG A 158 -27.61 -3.99 -22.97
C ARG A 158 -27.34 -2.67 -22.27
N GLN A 159 -28.35 -2.20 -21.55
CA GLN A 159 -28.16 -1.13 -20.57
C GLN A 159 -26.92 -1.48 -19.75
N PHE A 160 -25.90 -0.62 -19.78
CA PHE A 160 -24.77 -0.66 -18.86
C PHE A 160 -25.35 -0.45 -17.45
N GLY A 161 -25.84 -1.53 -16.87
CA GLY A 161 -26.53 -1.55 -15.60
C GLY A 161 -25.52 -1.35 -14.50
N SER A 162 -25.63 -0.21 -13.84
CA SER A 162 -25.00 0.15 -12.58
C SER A 162 -25.15 -0.94 -11.50
N ARG A 163 -24.27 -1.93 -11.49
CA ARG A 163 -23.99 -2.76 -10.32
C ARG A 163 -22.49 -2.92 -10.11
N CYS A 164 -21.85 -1.79 -9.81
CA CYS A 164 -20.60 -1.83 -9.05
C CYS A 164 -20.93 -2.39 -7.66
N ARG A 165 -20.78 -3.70 -7.45
CA ARG A 165 -20.79 -4.27 -6.09
C ARG A 165 -19.48 -3.86 -5.42
N ARG A 166 -19.50 -2.71 -4.75
CA ARG A 166 -18.52 -2.38 -3.70
C ARG A 166 -18.59 -3.47 -2.63
N SER A 167 -17.68 -4.42 -2.67
CA SER A 167 -17.41 -5.30 -1.52
C SER A 167 -16.39 -4.60 -0.61
N GLY A 168 -16.78 -3.44 -0.09
CA GLY A 168 -16.00 -2.67 0.87
C GLY A 168 -16.92 -2.15 1.95
N ARG A 169 -16.91 -2.80 3.12
CA ARG A 169 -17.65 -2.35 4.29
C ARG A 169 -16.92 -1.14 4.89
N SER A 170 -17.17 0.06 4.38
CA SER A 170 -16.73 1.31 5.01
C SER A 170 -17.86 1.89 5.85
N THR A 171 -17.84 1.58 7.14
CA THR A 171 -18.43 2.46 8.16
C THR A 171 -17.61 3.74 8.15
N THR A 172 -18.17 4.84 7.63
CA THR A 172 -18.21 6.20 8.22
C THR A 172 -18.82 7.13 7.17
N GLY A 173 -19.96 7.73 7.49
CA GLY A 173 -20.67 8.64 6.61
C GLY A 173 -19.97 9.99 6.49
N SER A 174 -19.94 10.54 5.29
CA SER A 174 -19.81 11.98 5.04
C SER A 174 -20.42 12.29 3.68
N SER A 175 -21.58 12.94 3.71
CA SER A 175 -22.31 13.43 2.54
C SER A 175 -21.55 14.59 1.90
N VAL A 176 -21.23 14.49 0.61
CA VAL A 176 -20.79 15.65 -0.19
C VAL A 176 -21.90 16.00 -1.17
N ARG A 177 -22.49 17.19 -0.96
CA ARG A 177 -23.46 17.86 -1.84
C ARG A 177 -22.84 18.15 -3.20
N GLU A 178 -23.50 17.72 -4.27
CA GLU A 178 -23.28 18.23 -5.62
C GLU A 178 -23.80 19.69 -5.71
N ARG A 179 -22.98 20.60 -6.23
CA ARG A 179 -23.44 21.88 -6.78
C ARG A 179 -23.10 21.91 -8.26
N SER A 180 -24.12 21.73 -9.07
CA SER A 180 -24.17 22.04 -10.50
C SER A 180 -24.30 23.56 -10.70
N GLY A 181 -23.68 24.10 -11.75
CA GLY A 181 -23.83 25.52 -12.10
C GLY A 181 -22.84 26.01 -13.14
N SER A 182 -23.06 25.62 -14.40
CA SER A 182 -22.41 26.15 -15.60
C SER A 182 -23.00 27.53 -15.97
N SER A 183 -22.16 28.50 -16.38
CA SER A 183 -22.46 29.39 -17.52
C SER A 183 -21.25 30.24 -17.90
N LYS A 184 -20.89 30.20 -19.18
CA LYS A 184 -19.86 31.03 -19.85
C LYS A 184 -20.54 31.99 -20.83
N ARG A 185 -19.92 33.19 -20.95
CA ARG A 185 -19.93 34.21 -22.05
C ARG A 185 -20.93 35.38 -21.94
N PRO A 186 -20.67 36.54 -22.60
CA PRO A 186 -19.57 36.88 -23.53
C PRO A 186 -18.77 38.16 -23.22
N ARG A 187 -17.66 38.32 -23.96
CA ARG A 187 -16.83 39.54 -24.08
C ARG A 187 -17.60 40.68 -24.75
N SER A 188 -17.49 41.90 -24.23
CA SER A 188 -17.79 43.15 -24.94
C SER A 188 -16.55 44.04 -25.04
N ARG A 189 -16.50 44.81 -26.13
CA ARG A 189 -15.38 45.63 -26.62
C ARG A 189 -15.26 46.99 -25.90
N SER A 190 -14.02 47.45 -25.82
CA SER A 190 -13.52 48.84 -25.95
C SER A 190 -14.03 49.96 -25.03
N ARG A 191 -13.10 50.55 -24.27
CA ARG A 191 -12.74 51.99 -24.38
C ARG A 191 -11.37 52.26 -23.75
N ARG A 192 -10.48 52.87 -24.53
CA ARG A 192 -9.25 53.56 -24.08
C ARG A 192 -9.65 54.90 -23.43
N LEU A 193 -9.00 55.36 -22.38
CA LEU A 193 -7.98 56.44 -22.29
C LEU A 193 -8.06 57.03 -20.85
N PRO A 194 -7.13 57.90 -20.37
CA PRO A 194 -5.71 58.07 -20.68
C PRO A 194 -4.81 58.05 -19.40
N VAL A 195 -3.51 58.10 -19.67
CA VAL A 195 -2.38 58.27 -18.75
C VAL A 195 -2.45 59.65 -18.06
N THR A 196 -2.15 59.69 -16.76
CA THR A 196 -1.68 60.90 -16.07
C THR A 196 -0.39 60.56 -15.32
N SER A 197 0.65 61.34 -15.62
CA SER A 197 1.93 61.35 -14.93
C SER A 197 1.87 62.32 -13.74
N ALA A 198 2.54 61.93 -12.66
CA ALA A 198 3.27 62.81 -11.75
C ALA A 198 4.40 61.98 -11.14
#